data_AF-A0A828Y3H0-F1
#
_entry.id   AF-A0A828Y3H0-F1
#
_cell.length_a   1.000
_cell.length_b   1.000
_cell.length_c   1.000
_cell.angle_alpha   90.00
_cell.angle_beta   90.00
_cell.angle_gamma   90.00
#
_symmetry.space_group_name_H-M   'P 1'
#
loop_
_entity.id
_entity.type
_entity.pdbx_description
1 polymer ?
#
loop_
_entity_poly.entity_id
_entity_poly.type
_entity_poly.pdbx_seq_one_letter_code
_entity_poly.pdbx_strand_id
1 'polypeptide(L)'
;MAPSYKEGDLILVTKFGFPTRIGKWEISFIESKVNRFDVLVLDGLEEELSLKRVVGLPGDYFRFENDRILINDSPLQETFLKPGFKTIAPSLSMIPMTAAKGNVPIGDTGRIPPGYFLMLGDNRENSTDSRNYGLVPFQKLRGRVWIFL
;
A
#
# COMPACT_ATOMS: atom_id res chain seq x y z
N MET A 1 3.02 -1.92 -11.29
CA MET A 1 4.08 -2.14 -10.28
C MET A 1 5.47 -2.27 -10.93
N ALA A 2 5.68 -1.71 -12.13
CA ALA A 2 6.99 -1.73 -12.78
C ALA A 2 8.02 -0.92 -11.96
N PRO A 3 9.32 -1.30 -11.97
CA PRO A 3 9.89 -2.40 -12.75
C PRO A 3 9.72 -3.78 -12.10
N SER A 4 9.34 -3.86 -10.83
CA SER A 4 9.26 -5.13 -10.08
C SER A 4 8.26 -6.13 -10.65
N TYR A 5 7.11 -5.63 -11.15
CA TYR A 5 6.11 -6.44 -11.82
C TYR A 5 5.59 -5.71 -13.05
N LYS A 6 5.57 -6.40 -14.18
CA LYS A 6 5.15 -5.93 -15.49
C LYS A 6 3.76 -6.43 -15.82
N GLU A 7 3.17 -5.78 -16.82
CA GLU A 7 1.92 -6.25 -17.40
C GLU A 7 2.11 -7.65 -18.00
N GLY A 8 1.18 -8.57 -17.70
CA GLY A 8 1.26 -9.97 -18.12
C GLY A 8 1.95 -10.91 -17.13
N ASP A 9 2.65 -10.40 -16.10
CA ASP A 9 3.29 -11.24 -15.09
C ASP A 9 2.26 -12.11 -14.34
N LEU A 10 2.58 -13.38 -14.16
CA LEU A 10 1.80 -14.28 -13.31
C LEU A 10 2.36 -14.24 -11.89
N ILE A 11 1.49 -14.10 -10.89
CA ILE A 11 1.90 -13.99 -9.48
C ILE A 11 1.27 -15.07 -8.62
N LEU A 12 2.05 -15.60 -7.67
CA LEU A 12 1.55 -16.48 -6.63
C LEU A 12 1.20 -15.67 -5.38
N VAL A 13 -0.05 -15.79 -4.92
CA VAL A 13 -0.58 -15.02 -3.78
C VAL A 13 -0.98 -15.95 -2.64
N THR A 14 -0.42 -15.70 -1.46
CA THR A 14 -0.82 -16.35 -0.21
C THR A 14 -1.92 -15.53 0.49
N LYS A 15 -3.08 -16.14 0.70
CA LYS A 15 -4.24 -15.51 1.38
C LYS A 15 -4.35 -15.82 2.86
N PHE A 16 -3.58 -16.78 3.37
CA PHE A 16 -3.66 -17.19 4.76
C PHE A 16 -3.39 -16.01 5.70
N GLY A 17 -4.30 -15.80 6.65
CA GLY A 17 -4.26 -14.71 7.62
C GLY A 17 -4.71 -13.34 7.09
N PHE A 18 -5.22 -13.25 5.86
CA PHE A 18 -5.82 -12.03 5.30
C PHE A 18 -7.35 -12.13 5.24
N PRO A 19 -8.06 -10.99 5.36
CA PRO A 19 -9.52 -10.93 5.24
C PRO A 19 -10.05 -11.58 3.98
N THR A 20 -10.91 -12.58 4.15
CA THR A 20 -11.63 -13.25 3.07
C THR A 20 -13.11 -12.93 3.16
N ARG A 21 -13.70 -12.54 2.02
CA ARG A 21 -15.16 -12.36 1.89
C ARG A 21 -15.82 -13.68 1.48
N ILE A 22 -16.74 -14.18 2.31
CA ILE A 22 -17.64 -15.29 2.00
C ILE A 22 -19.08 -14.78 2.08
N GLY A 23 -19.70 -14.54 0.92
CA GLY A 23 -20.98 -13.85 0.85
C GLY A 23 -20.87 -12.46 1.47
N LYS A 24 -21.72 -12.16 2.46
CA LYS A 24 -21.71 -10.89 3.22
C LYS A 24 -20.75 -10.87 4.41
N TRP A 25 -20.07 -11.97 4.69
CA TRP A 25 -19.21 -12.11 5.86
C TRP A 25 -17.76 -11.88 5.50
N GLU A 26 -17.06 -11.14 6.34
CA GLU A 26 -15.60 -11.03 6.30
C GLU A 26 -15.03 -11.90 7.42
N ILE A 27 -14.16 -12.85 7.06
CA ILE A 27 -13.56 -13.80 7.99
C ILE A 27 -12.04 -13.69 7.98
N SER A 28 -11.45 -13.67 9.18
CA SER A 28 -10.04 -13.86 9.44
C SER A 28 -9.89 -14.64 10.75
N PHE A 29 -9.33 -15.85 10.68
CA PHE A 29 -9.14 -16.69 11.87
C PHE A 29 -7.83 -16.39 12.60
N ILE A 30 -6.87 -15.81 11.87
CA ILE A 30 -5.55 -15.36 12.31
C ILE A 30 -5.26 -14.09 11.52
N GLU A 31 -4.63 -13.07 12.12
CA GLU A 31 -4.12 -11.93 11.38
C GLU A 31 -2.68 -12.18 10.93
N SER A 32 -2.43 -12.04 9.63
CA SER A 32 -1.10 -12.19 9.07
C SER A 32 -0.19 -11.02 9.47
N LYS A 33 1.06 -11.33 9.83
CA LYS A 33 2.08 -10.30 10.05
C LYS A 33 2.48 -9.69 8.71
N VAL A 34 2.15 -8.41 8.54
CA VAL A 34 2.59 -7.59 7.41
C VAL A 34 3.93 -6.95 7.72
N ASN A 35 4.89 -7.08 6.81
CA ASN A 35 6.22 -6.51 6.94
C ASN A 35 6.41 -5.36 5.94
N ARG A 36 7.32 -4.43 6.28
CA ARG A 36 7.73 -3.39 5.34
C ARG A 36 8.29 -4.06 4.09
N PHE A 37 7.91 -3.51 2.94
CA PHE A 37 8.21 -3.97 1.58
C PHE A 37 7.51 -5.25 1.13
N ASP A 38 6.63 -5.86 1.93
CA ASP A 38 5.69 -6.86 1.40
C ASP A 38 4.90 -6.26 0.22
N VAL A 39 4.70 -7.07 -0.82
CA VAL A 39 3.81 -6.70 -1.94
C VAL A 39 2.50 -7.41 -1.73
N LEU A 40 1.43 -6.64 -1.60
CA LEU A 40 0.11 -7.15 -1.25
C LEU A 40 -0.88 -6.89 -2.38
N VAL A 41 -1.80 -7.84 -2.54
CA VAL A 41 -3.06 -7.63 -3.25
C VAL A 41 -4.01 -6.93 -2.28
N LEU A 42 -4.69 -5.88 -2.74
CA LEU A 42 -5.67 -5.13 -1.96
C LEU A 42 -6.85 -4.68 -2.81
N ASP A 43 -7.96 -4.35 -2.16
CA ASP A 43 -9.09 -3.67 -2.81
C ASP A 43 -8.75 -2.19 -3.04
N GLY A 44 -8.68 -1.81 -4.32
CA GLY A 44 -8.37 -0.46 -4.76
C GLY A 44 -9.53 0.54 -4.64
N LEU A 45 -9.39 1.69 -5.29
CA LEU A 45 -10.35 2.80 -5.26
C LEU A 45 -11.78 2.41 -5.68
N GLU A 46 -11.91 1.46 -6.60
CA GLU A 46 -13.17 0.98 -7.14
C GLU A 46 -13.44 -0.50 -6.79
N GLU A 47 -12.84 -0.98 -5.69
CA GLU A 47 -12.87 -2.40 -5.28
C GLU A 47 -12.25 -3.37 -6.29
N GLU A 48 -11.61 -2.85 -7.34
CA GLU A 48 -10.73 -3.62 -8.20
C GLU A 48 -9.49 -4.08 -7.43
N LEU A 49 -9.02 -5.30 -7.72
CA LEU A 49 -7.81 -5.81 -7.12
C LEU A 49 -6.60 -5.01 -7.61
N SER A 50 -5.76 -4.57 -6.68
CA SER A 50 -4.54 -3.82 -6.97
C SER A 50 -3.35 -4.43 -6.26
N LEU A 51 -2.17 -4.34 -6.89
CA LEU A 51 -0.90 -4.62 -6.26
C LEU A 51 -0.25 -3.33 -5.79
N LYS A 52 0.15 -3.32 -4.52
CA LYS A 52 0.93 -2.24 -3.90
C LYS A 52 1.93 -2.79 -2.91
N ARG A 53 2.99 -2.03 -2.66
CA ARG A 53 4.02 -2.36 -1.69
C ARG A 53 3.77 -1.63 -0.38
N VAL A 54 3.94 -2.34 0.73
CA VAL A 54 3.89 -1.78 2.07
C VAL A 54 5.12 -0.91 2.28
N VAL A 55 4.93 0.39 2.42
CA VAL A 55 6.01 1.35 2.67
C VAL A 55 6.00 1.83 4.11
N GLY A 56 4.83 1.94 4.74
CA GLY A 56 4.66 2.31 6.15
C GLY A 56 3.76 1.33 6.90
N LEU A 57 4.14 1.00 8.13
CA LEU A 57 3.47 0.09 9.04
C LEU A 57 2.74 0.85 10.15
N PRO A 58 1.77 0.23 10.84
CA PRO A 58 1.15 0.78 12.03
C PRO A 58 2.19 1.33 13.03
N GLY A 59 1.99 2.56 13.49
CA GLY A 59 2.86 3.25 14.44
C GLY A 59 3.99 4.06 13.81
N ASP A 60 4.36 3.81 12.56
CA ASP A 60 5.38 4.59 11.85
C ASP A 60 4.99 6.06 11.72
N TYR A 61 5.99 6.92 11.71
CA TYR A 61 5.87 8.30 11.25
C TYR A 61 6.43 8.42 9.83
N PHE A 62 5.64 8.89 8.87
CA PHE A 62 6.10 9.12 7.50
C PHE A 62 6.26 10.62 7.22
N ARG A 63 7.19 10.95 6.32
CA ARG A 63 7.40 12.32 5.84
C ARG A 63 7.80 12.28 4.37
N PHE A 64 7.10 13.04 3.54
CA PHE A 64 7.50 13.32 2.16
C PHE A 64 8.39 14.56 2.16
N GLU A 65 9.62 14.45 1.67
CA GLU A 65 10.59 15.54 1.67
C GLU A 65 11.59 15.32 0.52
N ASN A 66 11.92 16.39 -0.21
CA ASN A 66 12.90 16.37 -1.32
C ASN A 66 12.66 15.24 -2.34
N ASP A 67 11.41 15.07 -2.79
CA ASP A 67 10.98 14.00 -3.70
C ASP A 67 11.25 12.57 -3.18
N ARG A 68 11.36 12.40 -1.86
CA ARG A 68 11.56 11.11 -1.18
C ARG A 68 10.52 10.93 -0.07
N ILE A 69 10.43 9.69 0.40
CA ILE A 69 9.71 9.36 1.63
C ILE A 69 10.70 8.88 2.69
N LEU A 70 10.56 9.42 3.90
CA LEU A 70 11.25 8.99 5.10
C LEU A 70 10.26 8.27 6.01
N ILE A 71 10.74 7.24 6.70
CA ILE A 71 10.00 6.56 7.75
C ILE A 71 10.81 6.63 9.04
N ASN A 72 10.19 7.14 10.11
CA ASN A 72 10.83 7.39 11.40
C ASN A 72 12.16 8.14 11.21
N ASP A 73 12.10 9.24 10.43
CA ASP A 73 13.20 10.13 10.06
C ASP A 73 14.38 9.45 9.34
N SER A 74 14.21 8.20 8.88
CA SER A 74 15.21 7.46 8.12
C SER A 74 14.79 7.30 6.67
N PRO A 75 15.70 7.52 5.69
CA PRO A 75 15.41 7.19 4.30
C PRO A 75 15.28 5.68 4.13
N LEU A 76 14.40 5.26 3.23
CA LEU A 76 14.24 3.85 2.89
C LEU A 76 15.23 3.43 1.81
N GLN A 77 15.80 2.23 1.95
CA GLN A 77 16.59 1.62 0.88
C GLN A 77 15.66 0.84 -0.06
N GLU A 78 15.26 1.51 -1.15
CA GLU A 78 14.24 0.99 -2.06
C GLU A 78 14.87 0.46 -3.36
N THR A 79 15.59 -0.66 -3.26
CA THR A 79 16.36 -1.27 -4.35
C THR A 79 15.51 -1.78 -5.51
N PHE A 80 14.20 -1.93 -5.30
CA PHE A 80 13.21 -2.38 -6.27
C PHE A 80 12.70 -1.25 -7.20
N LEU A 81 13.16 -0.01 -7.00
CA LEU A 81 12.72 1.14 -7.79
C LEU A 81 13.71 1.48 -8.90
N LYS A 82 13.21 2.12 -9.96
CA LYS A 82 14.05 2.66 -11.03
C LYS A 82 15.06 3.69 -10.45
N PRO A 83 16.32 3.72 -10.92
CA PRO A 83 17.25 4.80 -10.55
C PRO A 83 16.62 6.18 -10.82
N GLY A 84 16.85 7.12 -9.90
CA GLY A 84 16.29 8.48 -10.02
C GLY A 84 14.79 8.59 -9.77
N PHE A 85 14.12 7.55 -9.24
CA PHE A 85 12.71 7.65 -8.86
C PHE A 85 12.44 8.85 -7.94
N LYS A 86 11.25 9.43 -8.11
CA LYS A 86 10.72 10.48 -7.24
C LYS A 86 9.46 9.99 -6.55
N THR A 87 9.34 10.30 -5.26
CA THR A 87 8.15 10.03 -4.46
C THR A 87 7.55 11.37 -4.05
N ILE A 88 6.66 11.86 -4.89
CA ILE A 88 5.98 13.13 -4.67
C ILE A 88 4.94 12.98 -3.57
N ALA A 89 4.77 14.02 -2.76
CA ALA A 89 3.78 14.08 -1.70
C ALA A 89 2.33 13.91 -2.23
N PRO A 90 1.37 13.58 -1.36
CA PRO A 90 -0.01 13.32 -1.72
C PRO A 90 -0.70 14.45 -2.49
N SER A 91 -1.59 14.09 -3.42
CA SER A 91 -2.52 15.02 -4.05
C SER A 91 -3.92 14.84 -3.44
N LEU A 92 -4.49 15.92 -2.90
CA LEU A 92 -5.69 15.89 -2.07
C LEU A 92 -7.02 15.70 -2.86
N SER A 93 -6.95 15.45 -4.17
CA SER A 93 -8.12 15.46 -5.06
C SER A 93 -9.12 14.30 -4.85
N MET A 94 -8.69 13.16 -4.28
CA MET A 94 -9.54 11.97 -4.08
C MET A 94 -9.90 11.67 -2.62
N ILE A 95 -9.65 12.61 -1.71
CA ILE A 95 -9.84 12.41 -0.27
C ILE A 95 -11.31 12.12 0.14
N PRO A 96 -12.33 12.86 -0.33
CA PRO A 96 -13.70 12.64 0.14
C PRO A 96 -14.24 11.25 -0.18
N MET A 97 -13.98 10.73 -1.38
CA MET A 97 -14.42 9.40 -1.82
C MET A 97 -13.77 8.28 -1.00
N THR A 98 -12.50 8.46 -0.64
CA THR A 98 -11.69 7.40 -0.05
C THR A 98 -11.90 7.28 1.45
N ALA A 99 -12.13 8.42 2.12
CA ALA A 99 -12.59 8.45 3.50
C ALA A 99 -13.92 7.69 3.68
N ALA A 100 -14.87 7.86 2.75
CA ALA A 100 -16.15 7.12 2.79
C ALA A 100 -15.98 5.59 2.65
N LYS A 101 -14.87 5.14 2.03
CA LYS A 101 -14.49 3.73 1.92
C LYS A 101 -13.56 3.26 3.04
N GLY A 102 -13.40 4.04 4.11
CA GLY A 102 -12.61 3.67 5.29
C GLY A 102 -11.10 3.84 5.15
N ASN A 103 -10.59 4.53 4.13
CA ASN A 103 -9.18 4.93 4.11
C ASN A 103 -8.98 6.16 4.99
N VAL A 104 -7.76 6.33 5.52
CA VAL A 104 -7.38 7.54 6.29
C VAL A 104 -6.61 8.50 5.37
N PRO A 105 -7.14 9.68 5.03
CA PRO A 105 -6.44 10.66 4.22
C PRO A 105 -5.10 11.06 4.82
N ILE A 106 -4.13 11.41 3.98
CA ILE A 106 -2.79 11.83 4.40
C ILE A 106 -2.39 13.13 3.71
N GLY A 107 -1.58 13.93 4.40
CA GLY A 107 -0.80 15.02 3.82
C GLY A 107 0.66 14.64 3.69
N ASP A 108 1.54 15.63 3.71
CA ASP A 108 2.99 15.45 3.51
C ASP A 108 3.67 14.70 4.66
N THR A 109 3.03 14.61 5.83
CA THR A 109 3.54 13.86 6.96
C THR A 109 2.42 13.39 7.88
N GLY A 110 2.68 12.36 8.68
CA GLY A 110 1.74 11.86 9.66
C GLY A 110 2.20 10.58 10.35
N ARG A 111 1.49 10.20 11.42
CA ARG A 111 1.65 8.91 12.07
C ARG A 111 0.60 7.93 11.56
N ILE A 112 1.02 6.72 11.23
CA ILE A 112 0.14 5.67 10.75
C ILE A 112 -0.61 5.06 11.96
N PRO A 113 -1.96 5.10 11.99
CA PRO A 113 -2.73 4.55 13.09
C PRO A 113 -2.69 3.01 13.10
N PRO A 114 -3.02 2.38 14.24
CA PRO A 114 -3.18 0.93 14.33
C PRO A 114 -4.09 0.36 13.24
N GLY A 115 -3.67 -0.75 12.61
CA GLY A 115 -4.45 -1.44 11.57
C GLY A 115 -4.41 -0.80 10.18
N TYR A 116 -3.66 0.29 9.98
CA TYR A 116 -3.51 0.96 8.69
C TYR A 116 -2.09 0.83 8.13
N PHE A 117 -1.98 0.92 6.81
CA PHE A 117 -0.74 0.77 6.08
C PHE A 117 -0.60 1.89 5.05
N LEU A 118 0.62 2.42 4.92
CA LEU A 118 0.98 3.28 3.79
C LEU A 118 1.44 2.40 2.64
N MET A 119 0.66 2.36 1.57
CA MET A 119 0.85 1.47 0.43
C MET A 119 1.24 2.31 -0.79
N LEU A 120 2.42 2.06 -1.38
CA LEU A 120 2.86 2.76 -2.59
C LEU A 120 3.09 1.79 -3.74
N GLY A 121 2.94 2.26 -4.97
CA GLY A 121 3.38 1.52 -6.14
C GLY A 121 4.85 1.74 -6.44
N ASP A 122 5.50 0.71 -7.00
CA ASP A 122 6.91 0.80 -7.41
C ASP A 122 7.09 1.74 -8.62
N ASN A 123 6.07 1.86 -9.48
CA ASN A 123 6.06 2.86 -10.54
C ASN A 123 5.58 4.21 -9.97
N ARG A 124 6.44 4.86 -9.17
CA ARG A 124 6.09 6.00 -8.31
C ARG A 124 5.36 7.12 -9.04
N GLU A 125 5.75 7.45 -10.26
CA GLU A 125 5.14 8.56 -11.02
C GLU A 125 3.78 8.19 -11.63
N ASN A 126 3.51 6.89 -11.82
CA ASN A 126 2.33 6.40 -12.55
C ASN A 126 1.44 5.50 -11.68
N SER A 127 1.56 5.59 -10.37
CA SER A 127 0.83 4.73 -9.44
C SER A 127 -0.21 5.55 -8.69
N THR A 128 -1.48 5.17 -8.85
CA THR A 128 -2.56 5.58 -7.96
C THR A 128 -2.48 4.74 -6.69
N ASP A 129 -2.05 5.36 -5.59
CA ASP A 129 -1.77 4.67 -4.33
C ASP A 129 -2.14 5.51 -3.09
N SER A 130 -1.58 5.22 -1.91
CA SER A 130 -1.92 5.97 -0.69
C SER A 130 -1.68 7.47 -0.80
N ARG A 131 -0.82 7.93 -1.72
CA ARG A 131 -0.65 9.37 -2.01
C ARG A 131 -1.88 10.00 -2.65
N ASN A 132 -2.79 9.21 -3.18
CA ASN A 132 -4.03 9.70 -3.77
C ASN A 132 -5.23 9.37 -2.89
N TYR A 133 -5.19 8.22 -2.21
CA TYR A 133 -6.36 7.69 -1.50
C TYR A 133 -6.16 7.42 -0.02
N GLY A 134 -5.05 7.83 0.58
CA GLY A 134 -4.81 7.66 2.00
C GLY A 134 -4.31 6.27 2.42
N LEU A 135 -4.15 6.10 3.72
CA LEU A 135 -3.73 4.86 4.35
C LEU A 135 -4.81 3.80 4.19
N VAL A 136 -4.38 2.57 3.95
CA VAL A 136 -5.24 1.42 3.65
C VAL A 136 -5.43 0.59 4.92
N PRO A 137 -6.67 0.31 5.35
CA PRO A 137 -6.93 -0.56 6.49
C PRO A 137 -6.63 -2.03 6.17
N PHE A 138 -6.27 -2.81 7.19
CA PHE A 138 -5.99 -4.25 7.07
C PHE A 138 -7.12 -5.02 6.36
N GLN A 139 -8.38 -4.63 6.59
CA GLN A 139 -9.60 -5.22 6.02
C GLN A 139 -9.62 -5.22 4.48
N LYS A 140 -8.89 -4.30 3.84
CA LYS A 140 -8.76 -4.23 2.38
C LYS A 140 -7.64 -5.09 1.81
N LEU A 141 -6.80 -5.70 2.66
CA LEU A 141 -5.71 -6.55 2.20
C LEU A 141 -6.25 -7.95 1.87
N ARG A 142 -5.87 -8.48 0.71
CA ARG A 142 -6.40 -9.73 0.16
C ARG A 142 -5.39 -10.86 0.10
N GLY A 143 -4.11 -10.56 0.22
CA GLY A 143 -3.05 -11.56 0.24
C GLY A 143 -1.68 -10.97 -0.04
N ARG A 144 -0.64 -11.76 0.23
CA ARG A 144 0.76 -11.40 -0.02
C ARG A 144 1.31 -12.15 -1.23
N VAL A 145 1.96 -11.42 -2.12
CA VAL A 145 2.69 -11.95 -3.27
C VAL A 145 3.99 -12.60 -2.78
N TRP A 146 4.27 -13.81 -3.22
CA TRP A 146 5.48 -14.57 -2.87
C TRP A 146 6.53 -14.57 -3.98
N ILE A 147 6.10 -14.94 -5.18
CA ILE A 147 6.92 -15.05 -6.38
C ILE A 147 6.11 -14.57 -7.58
N PHE A 148 6.80 -14.17 -8.62
CA PHE A 148 6.25 -13.99 -9.96
C PHE A 148 6.94 -14.97 -10.91
N LEU A 149 6.21 -15.44 -11.93
CA LEU A 149 6.63 -16.43 -12.92
C LEU A 149 6.66 -15.79 -14.31
#